data_AF-A0A1H9WJ78-F1
#
_entry.id   AF-A0A1H9WJ78-F1
#
_cell.length_a   1.000
_cell.length_b   1.000
_cell.length_c   1.000
_cell.angle_alpha   90.00
_cell.angle_beta   90.00
_cell.angle_gamma   90.00
#
_symmetry.space_group_name_H-M   'P 1'
#
loop_
_entity.id
_entity.type
_entity.pdbx_description
1 polymer ?
#
loop_
_entity_poly.entity_id
_entity_poly.type
_entity_poly.pdbx_seq_one_letter_code
_entity_poly.pdbx_strand_id
1 'polypeptide(L)' 'MSSSDFIVIKAEEDGVHVIGLTRGTDTKFHHSEKLDTGEVMIAQFTEHTSAMKIRGKASVHTANGVIQSESKK' A
#
# COMPACT_ATOMS: atom_id res chain seq x y z
N MET A 1 0.80 5.53 23.83
CA MET A 1 1.15 4.82 22.58
C MET A 1 0.65 5.66 21.43
N SER A 2 1.51 6.18 20.56
CA SER A 2 1.02 6.83 19.34
C SER A 2 0.45 5.75 18.43
N SER A 3 -0.82 5.86 18.03
CA SER A 3 -1.33 5.02 16.95
C SER A 3 -0.56 5.39 15.69
N SER A 4 0.18 4.44 15.13
CA SER A 4 0.84 4.69 13.85
C SER A 4 -0.22 4.75 12.76
N ASP A 5 -0.04 5.68 11.81
CA ASP A 5 -0.97 5.81 10.69
C ASP A 5 -1.04 4.51 9.89
N PHE A 6 -2.19 4.29 9.25
CA PHE A 6 -2.42 3.18 8.35
C PHE A 6 -3.09 3.67 7.07
N ILE A 7 -3.04 2.83 6.04
CA ILE A 7 -3.77 3.02 4.80
C ILE A 7 -4.65 1.80 4.53
N VAL A 8 -5.79 2.02 3.87
CA VAL A 8 -6.65 0.95 3.37
C VAL A 8 -6.54 0.91 1.86
N ILE A 9 -6.28 -0.26 1.29
CA ILE A 9 -6.17 -0.47 -0.15
C ILE A 9 -7.22 -1.50 -0.56
N LYS A 10 -8.01 -1.19 -1.58
CA LYS A 10 -8.93 -2.12 -2.22
C LYS A 10 -8.52 -2.31 -3.68
N ALA A 11 -8.29 -3.55 -4.08
CA ALA A 11 -7.96 -3.87 -5.46
C ALA A 11 -9.19 -3.73 -6.38
N GLU A 12 -9.02 -3.04 -7.50
CA GLU A 12 -10.03 -2.84 -8.54
C GLU A 12 -9.71 -3.59 -9.84
N GLU A 13 -8.61 -4.36 -9.85
CA GLU A 13 -8.22 -5.35 -10.85
C GLU A 13 -7.41 -6.47 -10.17
N ASP A 14 -7.23 -7.60 -10.86
CA ASP A 14 -6.41 -8.70 -10.35
C ASP A 14 -4.92 -8.36 -10.43
N GLY A 15 -4.14 -8.79 -9.43
CA GLY A 15 -2.69 -8.56 -9.44
C GLY A 15 -2.27 -7.15 -9.04
N VAL A 16 -3.08 -6.46 -8.23
CA VAL A 16 -2.61 -5.26 -7.53
C VAL A 16 -1.50 -5.64 -6.57
N HIS A 17 -0.41 -4.87 -6.57
CA HIS A 17 0.72 -5.09 -5.67
C HIS A 17 0.83 -3.97 -4.63
N VAL A 18 0.83 -4.35 -3.35
CA VAL A 18 1.13 -3.48 -2.21
C VAL A 18 2.57 -3.74 -1.77
N ILE A 19 3.46 -2.80 -2.06
CA ILE A 19 4.91 -2.97 -1.85
C ILE A 19 5.36 -2.13 -0.66
N GLY A 20 5.90 -2.78 0.38
CA GLY A 20 6.52 -2.12 1.53
C GLY A 20 7.95 -1.69 1.24
N LEU A 21 8.30 -0.45 1.60
CA LEU A 21 9.65 0.09 1.52
C LEU A 21 10.27 0.23 2.91
N THR A 22 11.55 -0.13 3.00
CA THR A 22 12.29 -0.15 4.26
C THR A 22 12.42 1.25 4.86
N ARG A 23 12.26 1.32 6.18
CA ARG A 23 12.69 2.46 6.99
C ARG A 23 14.20 2.39 7.23
N GLY A 24 14.90 3.52 7.09
CA GLY A 24 16.33 3.65 7.41
C GLY A 24 17.11 4.34 6.30
N THR A 25 18.43 4.11 6.29
CA THR A 25 19.37 4.70 5.32
C THR A 25 19.08 4.27 3.89
N ASP A 26 18.74 3.00 3.69
CA ASP A 26 18.40 2.44 2.39
C ASP A 26 16.89 2.41 2.17
N THR A 27 16.46 2.77 0.96
CA THR A 27 15.07 2.65 0.51
C THR A 27 14.95 1.50 -0.48
N LYS A 28 14.55 0.31 -0.01
CA LYS A 28 14.39 -0.90 -0.82
C LYS A 28 13.05 -1.58 -0.57
N PHE A 29 12.58 -2.35 -1.56
CA PHE A 29 11.40 -3.21 -1.40
C PHE A 29 11.76 -4.37 -0.48
N HIS A 30 10.93 -4.64 0.53
CA HIS A 30 11.15 -5.76 1.45
C HIS A 30 10.01 -6.78 1.49
N HIS A 31 8.79 -6.34 1.16
CA HIS A 31 7.62 -7.20 1.00
C HIS A 31 6.74 -6.69 -0.13
N SER A 32 6.06 -7.60 -0.80
CA SER A 32 5.06 -7.29 -1.82
C SER A 32 3.86 -8.21 -1.63
N GLU A 33 2.74 -7.65 -1.20
CA GLU A 33 1.47 -8.38 -1.13
C GLU A 33 0.76 -8.29 -2.48
N LYS A 34 0.22 -9.39 -2.99
CA LYS A 34 -0.62 -9.42 -4.19
C LYS A 34 -2.08 -9.46 -3.76
N LEU A 35 -2.89 -8.57 -4.32
CA LEU A 35 -4.33 -8.53 -4.13
C LEU A 35 -5.03 -8.83 -5.45
N ASP A 36 -6.02 -9.71 -5.41
CA ASP A 36 -6.96 -9.96 -6.50
C ASP A 36 -8.20 -9.04 -6.38
N THR A 37 -8.97 -8.90 -7.45
CA THR A 37 -10.06 -7.91 -7.52
C THR A 37 -11.04 -8.05 -6.36
N GLY A 38 -11.28 -6.95 -5.66
CA GLY A 38 -12.18 -6.90 -4.52
C GLY A 38 -11.53 -7.23 -3.17
N GLU A 39 -10.31 -7.75 -3.14
CA GLU A 39 -9.56 -7.92 -1.91
C GLU A 39 -9.19 -6.57 -1.28
N VAL A 40 -9.10 -6.56 0.05
CA VAL A 40 -8.83 -5.36 0.84
C VAL A 40 -7.69 -5.63 1.79
N MET A 41 -6.72 -4.72 1.84
CA MET A 41 -5.62 -4.72 2.79
C MET A 41 -5.66 -3.46 3.65
N ILE A 42 -5.48 -3.62 4.97
CA ILE A 42 -5.29 -2.52 5.91
C ILE A 42 -3.85 -2.62 6.41
N ALA A 43 -3.00 -1.65 6.04
CA ALA A 43 -1.57 -1.71 6.27
C ALA A 43 -1.09 -0.51 7.11
N GLN A 44 -0.48 -0.81 8.26
CA GLN A 44 0.08 0.20 9.15
C GLN A 44 1.50 0.60 8.69
N PHE A 45 1.89 1.86 8.93
CA PHE A 45 3.32 2.20 8.99
C PHE A 45 3.94 1.57 10.25
N THR A 46 5.13 1.00 10.10
CA THR A 46 5.78 0.24 11.17
C THR A 46 7.24 0.67 11.33
N GLU A 47 7.94 0.00 12.24
CA GLU A 47 9.39 0.11 12.36
C GLU A 47 10.09 -0.27 11.04
N HIS A 48 9.61 -1.28 10.33
CA HIS A 48 10.22 -1.75 9.09
C HIS A 48 9.69 -1.06 7.84
N THR A 49 8.44 -0.58 7.84
CA THR A 49 7.79 0.03 6.67
C THR A 49 7.58 1.53 6.90
N SER A 50 8.32 2.36 6.17
CA SER A 50 8.17 3.82 6.19
C SER A 50 7.46 4.39 4.97
N ALA A 51 7.38 3.63 3.89
CA ALA A 51 6.65 4.01 2.69
C ALA A 51 6.02 2.77 2.05
N MET A 52 4.94 2.98 1.29
CA MET A 52 4.26 1.93 0.54
C MET A 52 4.05 2.40 -0.90
N LYS A 53 4.30 1.50 -1.87
CA LYS A 53 4.04 1.72 -3.29
C LYS A 53 2.94 0.77 -3.74
N ILE A 54 1.86 1.33 -4.28
CA ILE A 54 0.75 0.57 -4.86
C ILE A 54 0.93 0.53 -6.39
N ARG A 55 0.86 -0.66 -6.99
CA ARG A 55 0.89 -0.85 -8.45
C ARG A 55 -0.36 -1.61 -8.89
N GLY A 56 -0.93 -1.21 -10.02
CA GLY A 56 -2.22 -1.70 -10.49
C GLY A 56 -3.37 -0.78 -10.08
N LYS A 57 -4.56 -1.06 -10.60
CA LYS A 57 -5.77 -0.28 -10.35
C LYS A 57 -6.34 -0.56 -8.97
N ALA A 58 -6.35 0.43 -8.09
CA ALA A 58 -6.83 0.29 -6.72
C ALA A 58 -7.34 1.61 -6.14
N SER A 59 -8.28 1.54 -5.20
CA SER A 59 -8.66 2.67 -4.34
C SER A 59 -7.85 2.62 -3.04
N VAL A 60 -7.27 3.75 -2.66
CA VAL A 60 -6.43 3.89 -1.46
C VAL A 60 -7.03 4.97 -0.57
N HIS A 61 -7.37 4.59 0.66
CA HIS A 61 -7.88 5.48 1.69
C HIS A 61 -6.78 5.75 2.71
N THR A 62 -6.58 7.03 3.02
CA THR A 62 -5.64 7.51 4.04
C THR A 62 -6.33 8.53 4.93
N ALA A 63 -5.65 9.01 5.97
CA ALA A 63 -6.13 10.13 6.78
C ALA A 63 -6.37 11.41 5.95
N ASN A 64 -5.72 11.54 4.78
CA ASN A 64 -5.80 12.72 3.91
C ASN A 64 -6.88 12.59 2.82
N GLY A 65 -7.69 11.52 2.84
CA GLY A 65 -8.72 11.26 1.85
C GLY A 65 -8.42 10.06 0.95
N VAL A 66 -9.14 9.99 -0.16
CA VAL A 66 -9.15 8.85 -1.09
C VAL A 66 -8.44 9.22 -2.39
N ILE A 67 -7.57 8.34 -2.87
CA ILE A 67 -6.90 8.43 -4.16
C ILE A 67 -7.01 7.10 -4.90
N GLN A 68 -6.95 7.14 -6.23
CA GLN A 68 -6.88 5.95 -7.06
C GLN A 68 -5.48 5.79 -7.68
N SER A 69 -4.98 4.57 -7.71
CA SER A 69 -3.85 4.18 -8.54
C SER A 69 -4.35 3.65 -9.88
N GLU A 70 -3.55 3.87 -10.94
CA GLU A 70 -3.86 3.42 -12.29
C GLU A 70 -2.81 2.39 -12.76
N SER A 71 -3.25 1.39 -13.52
CA SER A 71 -2.37 0.54 -14.31
C SER A 71 -1.90 1.32 -15.55
N LYS A 72 -0.60 1.20 -15.90
CA LYS A 72 -0.14 1.70 -17.20
C LYS A 72 -0.88 0.92 -18.29
N LYS A 73 -1.62 1.65 -19.14
CA LYS A 73 -2.13 1.11 -20.41
C LYS A 73 -1.00 0.64 -21.32
#